data_AF-A0A533B3Z5-F1
#
_entry.id   AF-A0A533B3Z5-F1
#
_cell.length_a   1.000
_cell.length_b   1.000
_cell.length_c   1.000
_cell.angle_alpha   90.00
_cell.angle_beta   90.00
_cell.angle_gamma   90.00
#
_symmetry.space_group_name_H-M   'P 1'
#
loop_
_entity.id
_entity.type
_entity.pdbx_description
1 polymer ?
#
loop_
_entity_poly.entity_id
_entity_poly.type
_entity_poly.pdbx_seq_one_letter_code
_entity_poly.pdbx_strand_id
1 'polypeptide(L)'
;MALCRDIGRVLRKGGRLYMSTPNILNMRSRVKFLLDGSFLFFNIPPIEWDRKEGRPSVHVHPIRFHELEYYLHKAGLEVDTAFTNLRSFSWRLFPPLEWLIRLYARHMTKRSHRPDRIALDRIYARILTDDLLFGTHLIVDARHADRSTSPRSQS
;
A
#
# COMPACT_ATOMS: atom_id res chain seq x y z
N MET A 1 -14.05 0.89 0.51
CA MET A 1 -14.73 1.06 1.81
C MET A 1 -15.75 -0.04 2.12
N ALA A 2 -16.75 -0.28 1.26
CA ALA A 2 -17.77 -1.31 1.52
C ALA A 2 -17.17 -2.73 1.72
N LEU A 3 -16.29 -3.16 0.81
CA LEU A 3 -15.63 -4.47 0.89
C LEU A 3 -14.88 -4.71 2.21
N CYS A 4 -14.03 -3.78 2.65
CA CYS A 4 -13.26 -3.96 3.89
C CYS A 4 -14.19 -4.10 5.10
N ARG A 5 -15.30 -3.33 5.14
CA ARG A 5 -16.31 -3.41 6.20
C ARG A 5 -17.01 -4.77 6.21
N ASP A 6 -17.37 -5.29 5.03
CA ASP A 6 -18.00 -6.60 4.92
C ASP A 6 -17.04 -7.72 5.35
N ILE A 7 -15.75 -7.61 5.00
CA ILE A 7 -14.72 -8.54 5.48
C ILE A 7 -14.64 -8.49 7.01
N GLY A 8 -14.58 -7.30 7.61
CA GLY A 8 -14.56 -7.16 9.07
C GLY A 8 -15.81 -7.75 9.74
N ARG A 9 -16.98 -7.64 9.11
CA ARG A 9 -18.23 -8.23 9.62
C ARG A 9 -18.25 -9.77 9.54
N VAL A 10 -17.68 -10.35 8.48
CA VAL A 10 -17.70 -11.81 8.23
C VAL A 10 -16.57 -12.52 8.97
N LEU A 11 -15.43 -11.86 9.16
CA LEU A 11 -14.26 -12.45 9.79
C LEU A 11 -14.47 -12.55 11.32
N ARG A 12 -14.34 -13.76 11.86
CA ARG A 12 -14.38 -13.98 13.32
C ARG A 12 -13.30 -13.15 14.04
N LYS A 13 -13.54 -12.78 15.29
CA LYS A 13 -12.52 -12.14 16.14
C LYS A 13 -11.26 -12.99 16.20
N GLY A 14 -10.09 -12.36 16.07
CA GLY A 14 -8.81 -13.05 15.96
C GLY A 14 -8.57 -13.79 14.63
N GLY A 15 -9.54 -13.78 13.71
CA GLY A 15 -9.37 -14.29 12.35
C GLY A 15 -8.32 -13.48 11.57
N ARG A 16 -7.74 -14.11 10.55
CA ARG A 16 -6.72 -13.52 9.69
C ARG A 16 -7.25 -13.30 8.27
N LEU A 17 -6.87 -12.17 7.69
CA LEU A 17 -7.12 -11.78 6.32
C LEU A 17 -5.78 -11.71 5.58
N TYR A 18 -5.68 -12.48 4.50
CA TYR A 18 -4.61 -12.36 3.52
C TYR A 18 -5.19 -11.74 2.26
N MET A 19 -4.67 -10.57 1.85
CA MET A 19 -5.13 -9.86 0.66
C MET A 19 -3.95 -9.47 -0.22
N SER A 20 -4.05 -9.74 -1.52
CA SER A 20 -3.06 -9.33 -2.51
C SER A 20 -3.61 -8.22 -3.41
N THR A 21 -2.76 -7.25 -3.74
CA THR A 21 -3.06 -6.17 -4.69
C THR A 21 -1.78 -5.80 -5.44
N PRO A 22 -1.86 -5.32 -6.70
CA PRO A 22 -0.69 -4.76 -7.37
C PRO A 22 -0.04 -3.65 -6.53
N ASN A 23 1.29 -3.68 -6.37
CA ASN A 23 2.01 -2.69 -5.59
C ASN A 23 2.34 -1.46 -6.45
N ILE A 24 1.56 -0.40 -6.30
CA ILE A 24 1.82 0.87 -7.01
C ILE A 24 2.89 1.73 -6.36
N LEU A 25 3.31 1.39 -5.14
CA LEU A 25 4.29 2.15 -4.35
C LEU A 25 5.74 1.66 -4.55
N ASN A 26 5.96 0.63 -5.38
CA ASN A 26 7.30 0.21 -5.73
C ASN A 26 8.00 1.25 -6.61
N MET A 27 9.34 1.18 -6.63
CA MET A 27 10.17 2.18 -7.27
C MET A 27 9.93 2.28 -8.78
N ARG A 28 9.76 1.12 -9.45
CA ARG A 28 9.46 1.09 -10.89
C ARG A 28 8.13 1.77 -11.23
N SER A 29 7.10 1.56 -10.41
CA SER A 29 5.78 2.18 -10.56
C SER A 29 5.83 3.68 -10.29
N ARG A 30 6.64 4.14 -9.33
CA ARG A 30 6.87 5.57 -9.08
C ARG A 30 7.53 6.28 -10.26
N VAL A 31 8.54 5.65 -10.88
CA VAL A 31 9.19 6.21 -12.07
C VAL A 31 8.25 6.21 -13.25
N LYS A 32 7.52 5.12 -13.51
CA LYS A 32 6.49 5.10 -14.56
C LYS A 32 5.45 6.20 -14.33
N PHE A 33 4.95 6.38 -13.11
CA PHE A 33 4.01 7.44 -12.79
C PHE A 33 4.59 8.83 -13.03
N LEU A 34 5.85 9.06 -12.68
CA LEU A 34 6.52 10.33 -12.92
C LEU A 34 6.68 10.65 -14.42
N LEU A 35 6.94 9.64 -15.25
CA LEU A 35 7.22 9.81 -16.68
C LEU A 35 5.98 9.75 -17.58
N ASP A 36 5.01 8.91 -17.23
CA ASP A 36 3.86 8.52 -18.06
C ASP A 36 2.52 8.79 -17.36
N GLY A 37 2.52 9.26 -16.11
CA GLY A 37 1.30 9.50 -15.33
C GLY A 37 0.52 8.24 -14.93
N SER A 38 1.00 7.05 -15.32
CA SER A 38 0.34 5.76 -15.12
C SER A 38 1.15 4.81 -14.23
N PHE A 39 0.53 3.75 -13.72
CA PHE A 39 1.21 2.77 -12.84
C PHE A 39 1.47 1.45 -13.59
N LEU A 40 2.41 0.64 -13.11
CA LEU A 40 2.88 -0.59 -13.80
C LEU A 40 1.78 -1.56 -14.25
N PHE A 41 0.69 -1.64 -13.49
CA PHE A 41 -0.43 -2.56 -13.75
C PHE A 41 -1.71 -1.81 -14.14
N PHE A 42 -1.62 -0.49 -14.33
CA PHE A 42 -2.76 0.39 -14.59
C PHE A 42 -2.38 1.30 -15.75
N ASN A 43 -2.48 0.76 -16.96
CA ASN A 43 -2.19 1.49 -18.18
C ASN A 43 -3.35 2.43 -18.52
N ILE A 44 -3.03 3.49 -19.28
CA ILE A 44 -4.00 4.45 -19.78
C ILE A 44 -5.00 3.70 -20.68
N PRO A 45 -6.31 3.80 -20.41
CA PRO A 45 -7.31 3.17 -21.27
C PRO A 45 -7.30 3.81 -22.66
N PRO A 46 -7.37 3.02 -23.75
CA PRO A 46 -7.50 3.58 -25.10
C PRO A 46 -8.86 4.29 -25.24
N ILE A 47 -8.86 5.44 -25.92
CA ILE A 47 -10.06 6.27 -26.17
C ILE A 47 -11.01 5.58 -27.15
N GLU A 48 -10.45 4.84 -28.11
CA GLU A 48 -11.18 4.10 -29.14
C GLU A 48 -11.42 2.66 -28.66
N TRP A 49 -12.50 2.42 -27.92
CA TRP A 49 -12.90 1.07 -27.55
C TRP A 49 -13.67 0.41 -28.70
N ASP A 50 -12.95 -0.24 -29.62
CA ASP A 50 -13.56 -1.32 -30.40
C ASP A 50 -13.41 -2.65 -29.64
N ARG A 51 -14.52 -3.38 -29.54
CA ARG A 51 -14.85 -4.30 -28.44
C ARG A 51 -14.03 -5.60 -28.38
N LYS A 52 -12.96 -5.73 -29.17
CA LYS A 52 -12.32 -7.02 -29.47
C LYS A 52 -10.86 -7.18 -29.05
N GLU A 53 -10.13 -6.11 -28.77
CA GLU A 53 -8.71 -6.21 -28.43
C GLU A 53 -8.45 -5.91 -26.96
N GLY A 54 -8.03 -6.94 -26.22
CA GLY A 54 -7.39 -6.89 -24.91
C GLY A 54 -7.98 -5.87 -23.92
N ARG A 55 -8.96 -6.30 -23.11
CA ARG A 55 -9.47 -5.49 -21.99
C ARG A 55 -8.28 -4.93 -21.21
N PRO A 56 -8.06 -3.60 -21.18
CA PRO A 56 -7.06 -3.05 -20.30
C PRO A 56 -7.44 -3.46 -18.86
N SER A 57 -6.47 -3.51 -17.95
CA SER A 57 -6.66 -3.83 -16.53
C SER A 57 -7.49 -2.79 -15.75
N VAL A 58 -8.48 -2.16 -16.40
CA VAL A 58 -9.45 -1.20 -15.86
C VAL A 58 -10.38 -1.83 -14.82
N HIS A 59 -10.30 -3.14 -14.60
CA HIS A 59 -11.13 -3.85 -13.63
C HIS A 59 -10.69 -3.66 -12.17
N VAL A 60 -9.50 -3.12 -11.92
CA VAL A 60 -8.96 -2.92 -10.57
C VAL A 60 -8.58 -1.46 -10.41
N HIS A 61 -8.95 -0.86 -9.27
CA HIS A 61 -8.48 0.48 -8.91
C HIS A 61 -7.15 0.39 -8.16
N PRO A 62 -6.16 1.24 -8.48
CA PRO A 62 -4.92 1.29 -7.73
C PRO A 62 -5.20 1.79 -6.31
N ILE A 63 -4.84 0.98 -5.31
CA ILE A 63 -4.93 1.35 -3.90
C ILE A 63 -3.53 1.44 -3.29
N ARG A 64 -3.23 2.55 -2.60
CA ARG A 64 -1.96 2.72 -1.91
C ARG A 64 -1.99 1.94 -0.59
N PHE A 65 -0.83 1.45 -0.15
CA PHE A 65 -0.71 0.69 1.10
C PHE A 65 -1.37 1.40 2.30
N HIS A 66 -1.09 2.69 2.51
CA HIS A 66 -1.62 3.43 3.65
C HIS A 66 -3.13 3.68 3.57
N GLU A 67 -3.70 3.75 2.36
CA GLU A 67 -5.15 3.81 2.17
C GLU A 67 -5.80 2.47 2.51
N LEU A 68 -5.18 1.37 2.07
CA LEU A 68 -5.62 0.03 2.41
C LEU A 68 -5.54 -0.21 3.92
N GLU A 69 -4.42 0.15 4.57
CA GLU A 69 -4.26 0.08 6.02
C GLU A 69 -5.33 0.89 6.75
N TYR A 70 -5.62 2.11 6.29
CA TYR A 70 -6.68 2.95 6.85
C TYR A 70 -8.07 2.30 6.73
N TYR A 71 -8.40 1.73 5.56
CA TYR A 71 -9.70 1.09 5.34
C TYR A 71 -9.85 -0.21 6.14
N LEU A 72 -8.78 -1.00 6.29
CA LEU A 72 -8.75 -2.19 7.13
C LEU A 72 -8.91 -1.82 8.62
N HIS A 73 -8.19 -0.81 9.07
CA HIS A 73 -8.31 -0.30 10.44
C HIS A 73 -9.73 0.19 10.75
N LYS A 74 -10.36 0.93 9.83
CA LYS A 74 -11.77 1.35 9.95
C LYS A 74 -12.74 0.18 9.99
N ALA A 75 -12.37 -0.97 9.42
CA ALA A 75 -13.16 -2.19 9.44
C ALA A 75 -12.89 -3.09 10.67
N GLY A 76 -12.00 -2.69 11.58
CA GLY A 76 -11.65 -3.48 12.76
C GLY A 76 -10.55 -4.52 12.52
N LEU A 77 -9.82 -4.42 11.41
CA LEU A 77 -8.65 -5.24 11.13
C LEU A 77 -7.36 -4.42 11.32
N GLU A 78 -6.41 -5.00 12.03
CA GLU A 78 -5.07 -4.45 12.25
C GLU A 78 -4.08 -5.12 11.31
N VAL A 79 -3.24 -4.34 10.63
CA VAL A 79 -2.25 -4.86 9.69
C VAL A 79 -0.97 -5.27 10.42
N ASP A 80 -0.76 -6.58 10.58
CA ASP A 80 0.42 -7.16 11.25
C ASP A 80 1.66 -7.01 10.36
N THR A 81 1.56 -7.45 9.11
CA THR A 81 2.69 -7.42 8.16
C THR A 81 2.24 -7.09 6.74
N ALA A 82 3.16 -6.53 5.95
CA ALA A 82 2.98 -6.31 4.53
C ALA A 82 4.25 -6.80 3.82
N PHE A 83 4.09 -7.73 2.89
CA PHE A 83 5.19 -8.38 2.18
C PHE A 83 4.89 -8.49 0.69
N THR A 84 5.86 -8.98 -0.10
CA THR A 84 5.72 -9.16 -1.55
C THR A 84 6.02 -10.59 -1.96
N ASN A 85 5.39 -11.06 -3.04
CA ASN A 85 5.67 -12.36 -3.64
C ASN A 85 6.97 -12.32 -4.48
N LEU A 86 7.09 -11.30 -5.35
CA LEU A 86 8.22 -11.17 -6.28
C LEU A 86 8.93 -9.84 -6.04
N ARG A 87 10.25 -9.91 -5.84
CA ARG A 87 11.12 -8.74 -5.73
C ARG A 87 11.78 -8.48 -7.08
N SER A 88 11.59 -7.27 -7.60
CA SER A 88 12.24 -6.84 -8.83
C SER A 88 13.68 -6.42 -8.53
N PHE A 89 14.61 -7.38 -8.55
CA PHE A 89 16.01 -7.17 -8.16
C PHE A 89 16.72 -6.08 -8.99
N SER A 90 16.37 -5.91 -10.26
CA SER A 90 17.00 -4.95 -11.18
C SER A 90 16.94 -3.49 -10.71
N TRP A 91 15.92 -3.12 -9.93
CA TRP A 91 15.76 -1.74 -9.44
C TRP A 91 16.59 -1.45 -8.18
N ARG A 92 17.12 -2.48 -7.52
CA ARG A 92 18.07 -2.33 -6.42
C ARG A 92 19.45 -1.86 -6.88
N LEU A 93 19.70 -1.91 -8.20
CA LEU A 93 20.92 -1.40 -8.83
C LEU A 93 20.88 0.11 -9.11
N PHE A 94 19.78 0.81 -8.76
CA PHE A 94 19.64 2.26 -8.87
C PHE A 94 19.61 2.95 -7.48
N PRO A 95 20.74 2.94 -6.74
CA PRO A 95 20.82 3.54 -5.41
C PRO A 95 20.53 5.05 -5.31
N PRO A 96 20.80 5.93 -6.30
CA PRO A 96 20.52 7.35 -6.13
C PRO A 96 19.02 7.64 -6.00
N LEU A 97 18.18 6.86 -6.69
CA LEU A 97 16.74 7.02 -6.64
C LEU A 97 16.17 6.56 -5.28
N GLU A 98 16.63 5.42 -4.77
CA GLU A 98 16.29 4.97 -3.43
C GLU A 98 16.69 6.00 -2.37
N TRP A 99 17.92 6.51 -2.46
CA TRP A 99 18.42 7.53 -1.55
C TRP A 99 17.57 8.80 -1.58
N LEU A 100 17.19 9.28 -2.77
CA LEU A 100 16.33 10.46 -2.92
C LEU A 100 14.95 10.26 -2.29
N ILE A 101 14.35 9.09 -2.50
CA ILE A 101 13.05 8.74 -1.90
C ILE A 101 13.16 8.72 -0.37
N ARG A 102 14.22 8.12 0.19
CA ARG A 102 14.47 8.07 1.64
C ARG A 102 14.75 9.46 2.21
N LEU A 103 15.50 10.31 1.49
CA LEU A 103 15.77 11.69 1.90
C LEU A 103 14.48 12.52 1.93
N TYR A 104 13.65 12.40 0.88
CA TYR A 104 12.36 13.07 0.81
C TYR A 104 11.42 12.64 1.93
N ALA A 105 11.35 11.33 2.22
CA ALA A 105 10.58 10.82 3.34
C ALA A 105 11.05 11.41 4.67
N ARG A 106 12.37 11.41 4.94
CA ARG A 106 12.97 12.03 6.13
C ARG A 106 12.67 13.53 6.24
N HIS A 107 12.65 14.23 5.11
CA HIS A 107 12.30 15.64 5.08
C HIS A 107 10.82 15.86 5.44
N MET A 108 9.92 15.02 4.90
CA MET A 108 8.49 15.10 5.17
C MET A 108 8.13 14.71 6.61
N THR A 109 8.76 13.68 7.17
CA THR A 109 8.57 13.29 8.58
C THR A 109 9.01 14.39 9.53
N LYS A 110 10.18 15.00 9.30
CA LYS A 110 10.66 16.15 10.09
C LYS A 110 9.70 17.34 10.07
N ARG A 111 9.06 17.62 8.93
CA ARG A 111 8.03 18.66 8.81
C ARG A 111 6.72 18.31 9.51
N SER A 112 6.50 17.03 9.83
CA SER A 112 5.26 16.52 10.40
C SER A 112 5.22 16.50 11.93
N HIS A 113 6.28 16.90 12.65
CA HIS A 113 6.34 16.94 14.13
C HIS A 113 5.38 17.94 14.82
N ARG A 114 4.31 18.38 14.15
CA ARG A 114 3.21 19.07 14.82
C ARG A 114 2.32 18.02 15.52
N PRO A 115 1.93 18.22 16.79
CA PRO A 115 1.24 17.21 17.61
C PRO A 115 -0.13 16.74 17.06
N ASP A 116 -0.72 17.47 16.11
CA ASP A 116 -2.02 17.18 15.48
C ASP A 116 -1.90 16.32 14.18
N ARG A 117 -0.67 16.02 13.70
CA ARG A 117 -0.52 15.30 12.42
C ARG A 117 -0.40 13.78 12.60
N ILE A 118 -0.99 13.05 11.65
CA ILE A 118 -0.90 11.59 11.45
C ILE A 118 0.55 11.13 11.68
N ALA A 119 0.76 9.94 12.25
CA ALA A 119 2.09 9.35 12.40
C ALA A 119 2.71 8.98 11.04
N LEU A 120 3.12 9.98 10.25
CA LEU A 120 3.76 9.81 8.94
C LEU A 120 5.02 8.93 9.04
N ASP A 121 5.70 8.97 10.18
CA ASP A 121 6.87 8.16 10.47
C ASP A 121 6.58 6.66 10.34
N ARG A 122 5.44 6.20 10.89
CA ARG A 122 5.00 4.80 10.80
C ARG A 122 4.71 4.41 9.36
N ILE A 123 4.03 5.28 8.63
CA ILE A 123 3.66 5.06 7.22
C ILE A 123 4.91 4.96 6.35
N TYR A 124 5.84 5.91 6.46
CA TYR A 124 7.08 5.88 5.70
C TYR A 124 7.99 4.72 6.10
N ALA A 125 8.07 4.37 7.39
CA ALA A 125 8.82 3.20 7.84
C ALA A 125 8.32 1.92 7.15
N ARG A 126 7.00 1.79 6.94
CA ARG A 126 6.38 0.66 6.27
C ARG A 126 6.55 0.68 4.76
N ILE A 127 6.32 1.84 4.12
CA ILE A 127 6.43 2.01 2.65
C ILE A 127 7.87 1.86 2.16
N LEU A 128 8.86 2.23 2.97
CA LEU A 128 10.30 2.17 2.63
C LEU A 128 10.97 0.84 3.01
N THR A 129 10.18 -0.17 3.39
CA THR A 129 10.68 -1.54 3.49
C THR A 129 11.05 -2.05 2.11
N ASP A 130 12.04 -2.95 2.05
CA ASP A 130 12.50 -3.53 0.79
C ASP A 130 11.37 -4.27 0.06
N ASP A 131 10.46 -4.89 0.81
CA ASP A 131 9.30 -5.57 0.25
C ASP A 131 8.34 -4.63 -0.48
N LEU A 132 8.07 -3.44 0.06
CA LEU A 132 7.20 -2.47 -0.60
C LEU A 132 7.94 -1.65 -1.66
N LEU A 133 9.24 -1.39 -1.49
CA LEU A 133 9.99 -0.57 -2.43
C LEU A 133 10.36 -1.33 -3.71
N PHE A 134 10.66 -2.63 -3.59
CA PHE A 134 11.10 -3.48 -4.71
C PHE A 134 10.09 -4.54 -5.12
N GLY A 135 9.02 -4.75 -4.34
CA GLY A 135 8.00 -5.76 -4.60
C GLY A 135 7.01 -5.37 -5.70
N THR A 136 6.66 -6.32 -6.57
CA THR A 136 5.66 -6.08 -7.63
C THR A 136 4.21 -6.17 -7.12
N HIS A 137 3.96 -7.06 -6.16
CA HIS A 137 2.65 -7.30 -5.59
C HIS A 137 2.72 -7.05 -4.09
N LEU A 138 1.74 -6.33 -3.56
CA LEU A 138 1.58 -6.08 -2.14
C LEU A 138 0.66 -7.18 -1.58
N ILE A 139 1.15 -7.92 -0.60
CA ILE A 139 0.37 -8.85 0.19
C ILE A 139 0.28 -8.31 1.61
N VAL A 140 -0.93 -8.21 2.13
CA VAL A 140 -1.22 -7.72 3.47
C VAL A 140 -1.71 -8.89 4.31
N ASP A 141 -1.07 -9.09 5.47
CA ASP A 141 -1.57 -9.93 6.57
C ASP A 141 -2.20 -9.00 7.61
N ALA A 142 -3.51 -9.15 7.79
CA ALA A 142 -4.26 -8.38 8.76
C ALA A 142 -5.05 -9.30 9.70
N ARG A 143 -5.10 -8.93 10.97
CA ARG A 143 -5.84 -9.66 12.01
C ARG A 143 -7.07 -8.88 12.41
N HIS A 144 -8.20 -9.56 12.56
CA HIS A 144 -9.37 -8.95 13.17
C HIS A 144 -9.06 -8.68 14.65
N ALA A 145 -9.02 -7.40 15.03
CA ALA A 145 -8.71 -6.99 16.38
C ALA A 145 -9.70 -7.65 17.35
N ASP A 146 -9.16 -8.35 18.34
CA ASP A 146 -9.96 -8.72 19.49
C ASP A 146 -9.91 -7.54 20.45
N ARG A 147 -11.00 -6.77 20.53
CA ARG A 147 -11.07 -5.59 21.42
C ARG A 147 -10.91 -5.95 22.91
N SER A 148 -10.75 -7.23 23.26
CA SER A 148 -10.41 -7.71 24.61
C SER A 148 -8.93 -7.54 24.97
N THR A 149 -8.01 -7.40 24.00
CA THR A 149 -6.54 -7.41 24.24
C THR A 149 -5.79 -6.14 23.85
N SER A 150 -6.47 -5.08 23.40
CA SER A 150 -5.81 -3.77 23.22
C SER A 150 -5.61 -3.10 24.58
N PRO A 151 -4.38 -2.80 25.02
CA PRO A 151 -4.17 -1.96 26.18
C PRO A 151 -4.69 -0.58 25.80
N ARG A 152 -5.76 -0.14 26.50
CA ARG A 152 -6.24 1.25 26.48
C ARG A 152 -5.01 2.16 26.54
N SER A 153 -4.73 2.89 25.46
CA SER A 153 -3.88 4.07 25.56
C SER A 153 -4.61 5.04 26.50
N GLN A 154 -4.15 5.07 27.75
CA GLN A 154 -4.62 6.02 28.74
C GLN A 154 -4.14 7.41 28.33
N SER A 155 -5.08 8.36 28.48
CA SER A 155 -4.93 9.82 28.65
C SER A 155 -4.16 10.60 27.59
#